data_AF-A0A7S3GRN8-F1
#
_entry.id   AF-A0A7S3GRN8-F1
#
_cell.length_a   1.000
_cell.length_b   1.000
_cell.length_c   1.000
_cell.angle_alpha   90.00
_cell.angle_beta   90.00
_cell.angle_gamma   90.00
#
_symmetry.space_group_name_H-M   'P 1'
#
loop_
_entity.id
_entity.type
_entity.pdbx_description
1 polymer ?
#
loop_
_entity_poly.entity_id
_entity_poly.type
_entity_poly.pdbx_seq_one_letter_code
_entity_poly.pdbx_strand_id
1 'polypeptide(L)'
;EVGYSCPGTCLDWVYDELKTPYAFAFEIYVDSAENDDLKSRWEEKMAADAFIQTESHLGHSHFKDLFEAHPTDFVQLKSKRSRGKTQFDCFAQFNPSEADEFQRVVENWSAAYLDMSELIVANLKKGIGNSTGVVSTS
;
A
#
# COMPACT_ATOMS: atom_id res chain seq x y z
N GLU A 1 0.48 -4.46 -1.05
CA GLU A 1 -0.93 -4.90 -1.21
C GLU A 1 -1.82 -3.68 -1.00
N VAL A 2 -2.67 -3.33 -1.96
CA VAL A 2 -3.58 -2.17 -1.87
C VAL A 2 -4.86 -2.47 -1.10
N GLY A 3 -4.97 -3.67 -0.52
CA GLY A 3 -6.10 -4.11 0.31
C GLY A 3 -7.35 -4.54 -0.48
N TYR A 4 -7.29 -4.58 -1.82
CA TYR A 4 -8.34 -5.10 -2.71
C TYR A 4 -7.77 -5.51 -4.08
N SER A 5 -8.52 -6.33 -4.83
CA SER A 5 -8.14 -6.72 -6.20
C SER A 5 -8.15 -5.51 -7.13
N CYS A 6 -6.96 -5.13 -7.63
CA CYS A 6 -6.77 -4.00 -8.54
C CYS A 6 -5.96 -4.47 -9.76
N PRO A 7 -6.59 -5.19 -10.71
CA PRO A 7 -5.90 -5.66 -11.91
C PRO A 7 -5.73 -4.56 -12.97
N GLY A 8 -4.65 -4.62 -13.74
CA GLY A 8 -4.33 -3.66 -14.80
C GLY A 8 -3.65 -2.39 -14.31
N THR A 9 -3.06 -2.42 -13.11
CA THR A 9 -2.30 -1.31 -12.54
C THR A 9 -0.93 -1.18 -13.19
N CYS A 10 -0.26 -0.05 -12.95
CA CYS A 10 1.14 0.10 -13.32
C CYS A 10 2.05 -0.94 -12.63
N LEU A 11 1.68 -1.46 -11.45
CA LEU A 11 2.42 -2.54 -10.79
C LEU A 11 2.32 -3.85 -11.58
N ASP A 12 1.14 -4.18 -12.10
CA ASP A 12 0.95 -5.36 -12.95
C ASP A 12 1.80 -5.25 -14.21
N TRP A 13 1.83 -4.08 -14.86
CA TRP A 13 2.67 -3.85 -16.03
C TRP A 13 4.17 -3.98 -15.72
N VAL A 14 4.64 -3.44 -14.59
CA VAL A 14 6.05 -3.58 -14.17
C VAL A 14 6.40 -5.05 -13.94
N TYR A 15 5.49 -5.81 -13.33
CA TYR A 15 5.69 -7.24 -13.11
C TYR A 15 5.66 -8.04 -14.42
N ASP A 16 4.70 -7.76 -15.30
CA ASP A 16 4.47 -8.52 -16.52
C ASP A 16 5.48 -8.21 -17.63
N GLU A 17 5.82 -6.94 -17.82
CA GLU A 17 6.68 -6.50 -18.93
C GLU A 17 8.14 -6.33 -18.51
N LEU A 18 8.40 -5.69 -17.36
CA LEU A 18 9.76 -5.39 -16.93
C LEU A 18 10.41 -6.51 -16.11
N LYS A 19 9.60 -7.44 -15.57
CA LYS A 19 10.06 -8.60 -14.77
C LYS A 19 11.00 -8.17 -13.63
N THR A 20 10.71 -7.03 -12.99
CA THR A 20 11.57 -6.51 -11.92
C THR A 20 11.45 -7.41 -10.68
N PRO A 21 12.56 -7.65 -9.96
CA PRO A 21 12.52 -8.47 -8.75
C PRO A 21 11.76 -7.81 -7.59
N TYR A 22 11.55 -6.50 -7.68
CA TYR A 22 10.83 -5.73 -6.68
C TYR A 22 9.98 -4.66 -7.37
N ALA A 23 8.77 -4.44 -6.84
CA ALA A 23 7.87 -3.34 -7.20
C ALA A 23 7.07 -2.97 -5.95
N PHE A 24 7.03 -1.68 -5.61
CA PHE A 24 6.38 -1.19 -4.40
C PHE A 24 5.45 -0.02 -4.72
N ALA A 25 4.37 0.07 -3.97
CA ALA A 25 3.56 1.27 -3.85
C ALA A 25 3.38 1.56 -2.36
N PHE A 26 3.53 2.83 -1.99
CA PHE A 26 3.39 3.29 -0.62
C PHE A 26 2.26 4.31 -0.55
N GLU A 27 1.30 4.05 0.33
CA GLU A 27 0.38 5.08 0.82
C GLU A 27 1.02 5.69 2.05
N ILE A 28 1.50 6.92 1.93
CA ILE A 28 2.40 7.54 2.93
C ILE A 28 1.70 8.46 3.92
N TYR A 29 0.42 8.72 3.71
CA TYR A 29 -0.36 9.61 4.55
C TYR A 29 -1.78 9.11 4.67
N VAL A 30 -2.34 9.31 5.86
CA VAL A 30 -3.75 9.16 6.15
C VAL A 30 -4.13 10.13 7.27
N ASP A 31 -5.39 10.55 7.29
CA ASP A 31 -5.89 11.45 8.33
C ASP A 31 -5.72 10.83 9.72
N SER A 32 -5.39 11.68 10.70
CA SER A 32 -5.13 11.26 12.07
C SER A 32 -6.28 10.49 12.72
N ALA A 33 -7.53 10.74 12.33
CA ALA A 33 -8.69 10.05 12.86
C ALA A 33 -8.79 8.58 12.41
N GLU A 34 -8.12 8.20 11.33
CA GLU A 34 -8.14 6.83 10.79
C GLU A 34 -6.90 6.01 11.19
N ASN A 35 -5.88 6.66 11.79
CA ASN A 35 -4.61 6.01 12.14
C ASN A 35 -4.77 4.80 13.09
N ASP A 36 -5.59 4.93 14.14
CA ASP A 36 -5.73 3.87 15.15
C ASP A 36 -6.41 2.62 14.58
N ASP A 37 -7.44 2.80 13.76
CA ASP A 37 -8.14 1.68 13.09
C ASP A 37 -7.21 0.97 12.09
N LEU A 38 -6.50 1.74 11.25
CA LEU A 38 -5.59 1.20 10.26
C LEU A 38 -4.43 0.46 10.92
N LYS A 39 -3.92 0.96 12.05
CA LYS A 39 -2.87 0.29 12.81
C LYS A 39 -3.35 -1.03 13.41
N SER A 40 -4.52 -1.05 14.04
CA SER A 40 -5.12 -2.28 14.58
C SER A 40 -5.29 -3.33 13.48
N ARG A 41 -5.84 -2.93 12.32
CA ARG A 41 -6.03 -3.83 11.17
C ARG A 41 -4.71 -4.35 10.61
N TRP A 42 -3.67 -3.53 10.58
CA TRP A 42 -2.34 -3.95 10.15
C TRP A 42 -1.74 -4.97 11.12
N GLU A 43 -1.84 -4.74 12.42
CA GLU A 43 -1.35 -5.66 13.46
C GLU A 43 -2.04 -7.03 13.37
N GLU A 44 -3.37 -7.04 13.17
CA GLU A 44 -4.14 -8.26 12.93
C GLU A 44 -3.66 -9.02 11.66
N LYS A 45 -3.42 -8.30 10.57
CA LYS A 45 -2.90 -8.88 9.32
C LYS A 45 -1.48 -9.42 9.46
N MET A 46 -0.62 -8.79 10.24
CA MET A 46 0.74 -9.31 10.46
C MET A 46 0.74 -10.56 11.35
N ALA A 47 -0.26 -10.71 12.22
CA ALA A 47 -0.45 -11.93 13.01
C ALA A 47 -0.98 -13.11 12.19
N ALA A 48 -1.75 -12.84 11.12
CA ALA A 48 -2.28 -13.84 10.20
C ALA A 48 -1.42 -13.88 8.92
N ASP A 49 -0.41 -14.76 8.89
CA ASP A 49 0.55 -14.99 7.79
C ASP A 49 0.09 -14.43 6.42
N ALA A 50 0.65 -13.27 6.06
CA ALA A 50 0.07 -12.29 5.14
C ALA A 50 0.20 -12.65 3.65
N PHE A 51 -0.19 -13.86 3.25
CA PHE A 51 -0.10 -14.29 1.85
C PHE A 51 -1.48 -14.42 1.19
N ILE A 52 -1.80 -13.32 0.51
CA ILE A 52 -2.76 -13.15 -0.57
C ILE A 52 -4.25 -13.08 -0.18
N GLN A 53 -4.78 -11.86 -0.22
CA GLN A 53 -6.19 -11.59 -0.54
C GLN A 53 -6.54 -12.02 -1.99
N THR A 54 -6.31 -13.28 -2.36
CA THR A 54 -6.54 -13.76 -3.73
C THR A 54 -8.05 -13.86 -4.03
N GLU A 55 -8.87 -14.00 -3.00
CA GLU A 55 -10.28 -14.36 -3.14
C GLU A 55 -11.26 -13.23 -2.82
N SER A 56 -10.77 -12.09 -2.32
CA SER A 56 -11.64 -11.02 -1.82
C SER A 56 -11.76 -9.89 -2.84
N HIS A 57 -12.84 -9.90 -3.61
CA HIS A 57 -13.25 -8.76 -4.45
C HIS A 57 -13.88 -7.65 -3.59
N LEU A 58 -13.94 -6.40 -4.09
CA LEU A 58 -14.50 -5.24 -3.36
C LEU A 58 -15.93 -5.45 -2.81
N GLY A 59 -16.69 -6.39 -3.38
CA GLY A 59 -18.01 -6.80 -2.85
C GLY A 59 -18.00 -7.89 -1.77
N HIS A 60 -16.84 -8.33 -1.29
CA HIS A 60 -16.74 -9.39 -0.28
C HIS A 60 -17.25 -8.89 1.08
N SER A 61 -17.86 -9.77 1.89
CA SER A 61 -18.41 -9.40 3.20
C SER A 61 -17.39 -8.71 4.12
N HIS A 62 -16.11 -9.10 3.98
CA HIS A 62 -14.98 -8.48 4.67
C HIS A 62 -14.85 -6.96 4.42
N PHE A 63 -15.27 -6.45 3.26
CA PHE A 63 -15.23 -5.02 2.95
C PHE A 63 -16.56 -4.32 3.13
N LYS A 64 -17.60 -5.06 3.54
CA LYS A 64 -18.94 -4.50 3.71
C LYS A 64 -18.93 -3.40 4.76
N ASP A 65 -18.33 -3.66 5.91
CA ASP A 65 -18.25 -2.68 7.00
C ASP A 65 -17.39 -1.47 6.60
N LEU A 66 -16.33 -1.69 5.80
CA LEU A 66 -15.50 -0.64 5.24
C LEU A 66 -16.30 0.32 4.34
N PHE A 67 -17.09 -0.22 3.40
CA PHE A 67 -17.89 0.63 2.49
C PHE A 67 -19.18 1.16 3.16
N GLU A 68 -19.60 0.59 4.28
CA GLU A 68 -20.65 1.18 5.12
C GLU A 68 -20.14 2.40 5.90
N ALA A 69 -18.92 2.33 6.44
CA ALA A 69 -18.27 3.43 7.16
C ALA A 69 -17.70 4.50 6.21
N HIS A 70 -17.07 4.08 5.11
CA HIS A 70 -16.42 4.93 4.11
C HIS A 70 -17.05 4.69 2.72
N PRO A 71 -18.24 5.27 2.47
CA PRO A 71 -18.92 5.10 1.19
C PRO A 71 -18.09 5.71 0.06
N THR A 72 -17.84 4.93 -0.99
CA THR A 72 -17.14 5.38 -2.19
C THR A 72 -18.12 5.57 -3.34
N ASP A 73 -17.82 6.46 -4.29
CA ASP A 73 -18.62 6.59 -5.51
C ASP A 73 -18.51 5.36 -6.42
N PHE A 74 -17.48 4.54 -6.20
CA PHE A 74 -17.21 3.31 -6.96
C PHE A 74 -18.02 2.11 -6.44
N VAL A 75 -18.24 2.00 -5.13
CA VAL A 75 -19.01 0.92 -4.48
C VAL A 75 -20.16 1.52 -3.68
N GLN A 76 -21.32 1.65 -4.34
CA GLN A 76 -22.52 2.24 -3.74
C GLN A 76 -23.38 1.17 -3.07
N LEU A 77 -23.30 1.05 -1.73
CA LEU A 77 -24.18 0.14 -0.97
C LEU A 77 -25.61 0.68 -0.81
N LYS A 78 -25.79 2.01 -0.88
CA LYS A 78 -27.08 2.70 -0.86
C LYS A 78 -26.97 3.98 -1.68
N SER A 79 -28.02 4.37 -2.42
CA SER A 79 -28.09 5.69 -3.05
C SER A 79 -28.11 6.75 -1.94
N LYS A 80 -27.01 7.47 -1.76
CA LYS A 80 -26.92 8.60 -0.83
C LYS A 80 -26.58 9.85 -1.64
N ARG A 81 -27.33 10.93 -1.42
CA ARG A 81 -26.84 12.28 -1.73
C ARG A 81 -25.68 12.54 -0.78
N SER A 82 -24.46 12.42 -1.27
CA SER A 82 -23.26 12.86 -0.56
C SER A 82 -23.48 14.30 -0.09
N ARG A 83 -23.35 14.56 1.22
CA ARG A 83 -23.09 15.92 1.70
C ARG A 83 -21.75 16.28 1.07
N GLY A 84 -21.74 17.25 0.15
CA GLY A 84 -20.52 17.65 -0.53
C GLY A 84 -19.45 17.99 0.49
N LYS A 85 -18.39 17.18 0.55
CA LYS A 85 -17.15 17.54 1.22
C LYS A 85 -16.63 18.84 0.60
N THR A 86 -16.07 19.72 1.41
CA THR A 86 -15.35 20.87 0.85
C THR A 86 -14.07 20.39 0.18
N GLN A 87 -13.49 21.22 -0.68
CA GLN A 87 -12.19 20.93 -1.27
C GLN A 87 -11.12 20.68 -0.20
N PHE A 88 -11.20 21.38 0.94
CA PHE A 88 -10.28 21.22 2.06
C PHE A 88 -10.47 19.89 2.79
N ASP A 89 -11.72 19.45 2.99
CA ASP A 89 -11.99 18.14 3.59
C ASP A 89 -11.47 17.00 2.71
N CYS A 90 -11.55 17.14 1.38
CA CYS A 90 -10.95 16.17 0.44
C CYS A 90 -9.43 16.22 0.46
N PHE A 91 -8.84 17.42 0.56
CA PHE A 91 -7.39 17.58 0.61
C PHE A 91 -6.80 16.93 1.86
N ALA A 92 -7.37 17.25 3.04
CA ALA A 92 -6.90 16.77 4.34
C ALA A 92 -6.99 15.25 4.50
N GLN A 93 -7.90 14.59 3.77
CA GLN A 93 -8.01 13.14 3.81
C GLN A 93 -6.77 12.41 3.27
N PHE A 94 -6.10 13.01 2.27
CA PHE A 94 -4.99 12.35 1.55
C PHE A 94 -3.67 13.12 1.65
N ASN A 95 -3.69 14.30 2.26
CA ASN A 95 -2.52 15.16 2.36
C ASN A 95 -2.50 15.83 3.73
N PRO A 96 -1.30 15.97 4.32
CA PRO A 96 -1.12 16.73 5.55
C PRO A 96 -1.50 18.19 5.31
N SER A 97 -2.44 18.69 6.12
CA SER A 97 -2.92 20.08 6.01
C SER A 97 -2.01 21.08 6.72
N GLU A 98 -1.24 20.61 7.70
CA GLU A 98 -0.35 21.43 8.52
C GLU A 98 1.13 21.24 8.12
N ALA A 99 1.91 22.32 8.20
CA ALA A 99 3.28 22.35 7.72
C ALA A 99 4.23 21.44 8.51
N ASP A 100 4.04 21.32 9.82
CA ASP A 100 4.83 20.45 10.69
C ASP A 100 4.54 18.97 10.41
N GLU A 101 3.28 18.63 10.18
CA GLU A 101 2.87 17.29 9.77
C GLU A 101 3.42 16.94 8.40
N PHE A 102 3.32 17.85 7.43
CA PHE A 102 3.91 17.66 6.11
C PHE A 102 5.40 17.35 6.20
N GLN A 103 6.15 18.15 6.96
CA GLN A 103 7.59 17.94 7.14
C GLN A 103 7.88 16.57 7.76
N ARG A 104 7.14 16.20 8.82
CA ARG A 104 7.27 14.90 9.50
C ARG A 104 7.02 13.72 8.56
N VAL A 105 5.97 13.80 7.75
CA VAL A 105 5.62 12.75 6.78
C VAL A 105 6.74 12.59 5.75
N VAL A 106 7.23 13.70 5.20
CA VAL A 106 8.31 13.70 4.19
C VAL A 106 9.61 13.12 4.79
N GLU A 107 10.02 13.58 5.96
CA GLU A 107 11.24 13.11 6.61
C GLU A 107 11.19 11.61 6.92
N ASN A 108 10.10 11.14 7.53
CA ASN A 108 9.97 9.73 7.91
C ASN A 108 9.93 8.80 6.69
N TRP A 109 9.15 9.15 5.67
CA TRP A 109 9.01 8.29 4.50
C TRP A 109 10.20 8.34 3.56
N SER A 110 10.88 9.49 3.45
CA SER A 110 12.14 9.54 2.71
C SER A 110 13.23 8.69 3.38
N ALA A 111 13.33 8.73 4.70
CA ALA A 111 14.24 7.85 5.44
C ALA A 111 13.90 6.36 5.24
N ALA A 112 12.64 5.97 5.41
CA ALA A 112 12.19 4.59 5.20
C ALA A 112 12.44 4.09 3.77
N TYR A 113 12.27 4.95 2.77
CA TYR A 113 12.58 4.63 1.38
C TYR A 113 14.07 4.34 1.17
N LEU A 114 14.95 5.13 1.79
CA LEU A 114 16.39 4.91 1.72
C LEU A 114 16.79 3.60 2.41
N ASP A 115 16.27 3.34 3.61
CA ASP A 115 16.52 2.09 4.34
C ASP A 115 16.11 0.86 3.51
N MET A 116 14.91 0.91 2.91
CA MET A 116 14.45 -0.16 2.02
C MET A 116 15.38 -0.33 0.80
N SER A 117 15.81 0.78 0.20
CA SER A 117 16.71 0.76 -0.95
C SER A 117 18.03 0.07 -0.60
N GLU A 118 18.59 0.32 0.58
CA GLU A 118 19.79 -0.37 1.08
C GLU A 118 19.55 -1.88 1.27
N LEU A 119 18.40 -2.27 1.83
CA LEU A 119 18.02 -3.67 2.00
C LEU A 119 17.89 -4.40 0.66
N ILE A 120 17.29 -3.75 -0.35
CA ILE A 120 17.18 -4.30 -1.70
C ILE A 120 18.57 -4.51 -2.30
N VAL A 121 19.44 -3.52 -2.22
CA VAL A 121 20.82 -3.61 -2.74
C VAL A 121 21.56 -4.75 -2.05
N ALA A 122 21.43 -4.89 -0.72
CA ALA A 122 22.05 -5.98 0.02
C ALA A 122 21.52 -7.35 -0.42
N ASN A 123 20.21 -7.47 -0.67
CA ASN A 123 19.58 -8.71 -1.15
C ASN A 123 20.06 -9.06 -2.57
N LEU A 124 20.02 -8.10 -3.50
CA LEU A 124 20.49 -8.30 -4.87
C LEU A 124 21.96 -8.75 -4.92
N LYS A 125 22.83 -8.15 -4.08
CA LYS A 125 24.24 -8.58 -3.97
C LYS A 125 24.37 -10.02 -3.47
N LYS A 126 23.54 -10.45 -2.52
CA LYS A 126 23.52 -11.86 -2.05
C LYS A 126 23.04 -12.81 -3.14
N GLY A 127 22.04 -12.42 -3.93
CA GLY A 127 21.56 -13.19 -5.08
C GLY A 127 22.62 -13.37 -6.16
N ILE A 128 23.39 -12.31 -6.47
CA ILE A 128 24.49 -12.34 -7.45
C ILE A 128 25.65 -13.24 -6.99
N GLY A 129 25.97 -13.26 -5.70
CA GLY A 129 27.03 -14.10 -5.13
C GLY A 129 26.75 -15.61 -5.22
N ASN A 130 25.48 -16.04 -5.21
CA ASN A 130 25.11 -17.44 -5.39
C ASN A 130 25.13 -17.90 -6.86
N SER A 131 24.99 -16.99 -7.83
CA SER A 131 25.05 -17.30 -9.26
C SER A 131 26.47 -17.46 -9.83
N THR A 132 27.50 -16.99 -9.11
CA THR A 132 28.92 -17.13 -9.54
C THR A 132 29.61 -18.41 -9.06
N GLY A 133 28.89 -19.33 -8.39
CA GLY A 133 29.44 -20.55 -7.79
C GLY A 133 29.38 -21.83 -8.63
N VAL A 134 28.84 -21.81 -9.86
CA VAL A 134 28.74 -23.01 -10.71
C VAL A 134 29.47 -22.80 -12.03
N VAL A 135 30.80 -22.74 -11.97
CA VAL A 135 31.66 -23.24 -13.05
C VAL A 135 32.79 -24.04 -12.40
N SER A 136 32.54 -25.34 -12.19
CA SER A 136 33.59 -26.32 -11.97
C SER A 136 33.37 -27.50 -12.92
N THR A 137 34.26 -27.53 -13.91
CA THR A 137 34.86 -28.67 -14.62
C THR A 137 33.99 -29.82 -15.13
N SER A 138 34.06 -30.02 -16.44
CA SER A 138 34.55 -31.27 -17.03
C SER A 138 35.38 -30.94 -18.27
#